data_AF-A0A2P6W3U9-F1
#
_entry.id   AF-A0A2P6W3U9-F1
#
_cell.length_a   1.000
_cell.length_b   1.000
_cell.length_c   1.000
_cell.angle_alpha   90.00
_cell.angle_beta   90.00
_cell.angle_gamma   90.00
#
_symmetry.space_group_name_H-M   'P 1'
#
loop_
_entity.id
_entity.type
_entity.pdbx_description
1 polymer ?
#
loop_
_entity_poly.entity_id
_entity_poly.type
_entity_poly.pdbx_seq_one_letter_code
_entity_poly.pdbx_strand_id
1 'polypeptide(L)' 'MVAAKVVEVIGDQGHRGVRKIRCRIIEGSEEGKILVRNARGPIREDDV' A
#
# COMPACT_ATOMS: atom_id res chain seq x y z
N MET A 1 -3.32 -3.23 -14.33
CA MET A 1 -2.89 -3.71 -12.99
C MET A 1 -1.46 -3.26 -12.86
N VAL A 2 -1.10 -2.57 -11.78
CA VAL A 2 0.25 -2.05 -11.56
C VAL A 2 0.62 -2.43 -10.15
N ALA A 3 1.67 -3.24 -10.00
CA ALA A 3 2.20 -3.69 -8.73
C ALA A 3 2.84 -2.53 -7.98
N ALA A 4 2.60 -2.50 -6.67
CA ALA A 4 3.16 -1.50 -5.80
C ALA A 4 3.53 -2.13 -4.47
N LYS A 5 4.76 -1.89 -4.02
CA LYS A 5 5.28 -2.45 -2.79
C LYS A 5 4.92 -1.57 -1.59
N VAL A 6 4.44 -2.15 -0.51
CA VAL A 6 4.13 -1.44 0.74
C VAL A 6 5.43 -0.95 1.36
N VAL A 7 5.54 0.35 1.52
CA VAL A 7 6.68 1.04 2.15
C VAL A 7 6.45 1.25 3.63
N GLU A 8 5.21 1.57 4.03
CA GLU A 8 4.87 1.93 5.41
C GLU A 8 3.38 1.65 5.65
N VAL A 9 3.06 1.06 6.80
CA VAL A 9 1.67 0.92 7.28
C VAL A 9 1.37 2.10 8.19
N ILE A 10 0.57 3.06 7.68
CA ILE A 10 0.26 4.32 8.38
C ILE A 10 -0.65 4.06 9.60
N GLY A 11 -1.57 3.09 9.50
CA GLY A 11 -2.43 2.70 10.61
C GLY A 11 -3.81 2.20 10.16
N ASP A 12 -4.63 1.80 11.12
CA ASP A 12 -5.99 1.33 10.87
C ASP A 12 -6.96 2.49 10.63
N GLN A 13 -7.81 2.39 9.60
CA GLN A 13 -8.79 3.43 9.27
C GLN A 13 -10.18 3.16 9.88
N GLY A 14 -10.24 2.55 11.06
CA GLY A 14 -11.44 2.41 11.89
C GLY A 14 -12.50 1.41 11.40
N HIS A 15 -12.52 0.99 10.12
CA HIS A 15 -13.54 0.10 9.58
C HIS A 15 -12.99 -1.25 9.11
N ARG A 16 -13.60 -2.36 9.58
CA ARG A 16 -13.48 -3.75 9.05
C ARG A 16 -12.06 -4.20 8.64
N GLY A 17 -11.04 -3.90 9.45
CA GLY A 17 -9.66 -4.34 9.19
C GLY A 17 -9.04 -3.71 7.94
N VAL A 18 -9.45 -2.48 7.61
CA VAL A 18 -8.84 -1.67 6.57
C VAL A 18 -7.70 -0.86 7.18
N ARG A 19 -6.51 -1.01 6.59
CA ARG A 19 -5.32 -0.25 6.94
C ARG A 19 -5.00 0.73 5.83
N LYS A 20 -4.60 1.92 6.24
CA LYS A 20 -4.03 2.93 5.37
C LYS A 20 -2.54 2.63 5.22
N ILE A 21 -2.10 2.48 3.98
CA ILE A 21 -0.74 2.09 3.62
C ILE A 21 -0.14 3.11 2.65
N ARG A 22 1.16 3.28 2.73
CA ARG A 22 1.96 3.97 1.72
C ARG A 22 2.61 2.89 0.85
N CYS A 23 2.37 2.91 -0.44
CA CYS A 23 2.98 1.99 -1.39
C CYS A 23 3.78 2.74 -2.47
N ARG A 24 4.81 2.10 -2.98
CA ARG A 24 5.64 2.57 -4.09
C ARG A 24 5.40 1.70 -5.30
N ILE A 25 5.06 2.30 -6.42
CA ILE A 25 4.90 1.57 -7.68
C ILE A 25 6.25 0.99 -8.11
N ILE A 26 6.28 -0.31 -8.45
CA ILE A 26 7.48 -1.04 -8.87
C ILE A 26 7.47 -1.43 -10.35
N GLU A 27 6.37 -1.20 -11.07
CA GLU A 27 6.28 -1.51 -12.49
C GLU A 27 5.46 -0.47 -13.27
N GLY A 28 5.74 -0.36 -14.57
CA GLY A 28 4.98 0.50 -15.48
C GLY A 28 5.45 1.96 -15.51
N SER A 29 4.65 2.82 -16.15
CA SER A 29 5.02 4.22 -16.45
C SER A 29 5.17 5.12 -15.23
N GLU A 30 4.61 4.72 -14.09
CA GLU A 30 4.62 5.48 -12.84
C GLU A 30 5.58 4.86 -11.80
N GLU A 31 6.56 4.07 -12.25
CA GLU A 31 7.58 3.46 -11.40
C GLU A 31 8.24 4.50 -10.48
N GLY A 32 8.41 4.13 -9.20
CA GLY A 32 9.00 5.00 -8.17
C GLY A 32 8.03 5.97 -7.52
N LYS A 33 6.81 6.15 -8.06
CA LYS A 33 5.79 7.01 -7.44
C LYS A 33 5.29 6.43 -6.13
N ILE A 34 5.20 7.29 -5.12
CA ILE A 34 4.62 6.95 -3.81
C ILE A 34 3.15 7.34 -3.79
N LEU A 35 2.31 6.39 -3.42
CA LEU A 35 0.87 6.55 -3.29
C LEU A 35 0.42 6.13 -1.90
N VAL A 36 -0.74 6.66 -1.49
CA VAL A 36 -1.41 6.24 -0.27
C VAL A 36 -2.67 5.48 -0.67
N ARG A 37 -2.82 4.26 -0.15
CA ARG A 37 -3.95 3.38 -0.44
C ARG A 37 -4.52 2.80 0.82
N ASN A 38 -5.79 2.42 0.72
CA ASN A 38 -6.46 1.65 1.73
C ASN A 38 -6.46 0.21 1.28
N ALA A 39 -5.98 -0.69 2.12
CA ALA A 39 -5.91 -2.09 1.82
C ALA A 39 -6.47 -2.88 3.00
N ARG A 40 -7.12 -4.00 2.71
CA ARG A 40 -7.94 -4.74 3.67
C ARG A 40 -7.23 -6.03 4.05
N GLY A 41 -7.14 -6.30 5.35
CA GLY A 41 -6.53 -7.52 5.89
C GLY A 41 -5.20 -7.26 6.63
N PRO A 42 -4.54 -8.34 7.08
CA PRO A 42 -3.23 -8.23 7.70
C PRO A 42 -2.18 -7.88 6.63
N ILE A 43 -1.73 -6.63 6.64
CA ILE A 43 -0.72 -6.12 5.71
C ILE A 43 0.52 -5.73 6.48
N ARG A 44 1.68 -6.03 5.90
CA ARG A 44 3.01 -5.77 6.41
C ARG A 44 3.79 -4.90 5.43
N GLU A 45 4.87 -4.31 5.93
CA GLU A 45 5.87 -3.69 5.08
C GLU A 45 6.44 -4.75 4.12
N ASP A 46 6.79 -4.33 2.91
CA ASP A 46 7.27 -5.15 1.81
C ASP A 46 6.24 -6.04 1.06
N ASP A 47 4.96 -6.07 1.46
CA ASP A 47 3.89 -6.71 0.68
C ASP A 47 3.72 -6.03 -0.72
N VAL A 48 3.20 -6.75 -1.72
CA VAL A 48 3.03 -6.29 -3.13
C VAL A 48 1.60 -6.42 -3.61
#